data_AF-A0A0F9SC12-F1
#
_entry.id   AF-A0A0F9SC12-F1
#
_cell.length_a   1.000
_cell.length_b   1.000
_cell.length_c   1.000
_cell.angle_alpha   90.00
_cell.angle_beta   90.00
_cell.angle_gamma   90.00
#
_symmetry.space_group_name_H-M   'P 1'
#
loop_
_entity.id
_entity.type
_entity.pdbx_description
1 polymer ?
#
loop_
_entity_poly.entity_id
_entity_poly.type
_entity_poly.pdbx_seq_one_letter_code
_entity_poly.pdbx_strand_id
1 'polypeptide(L)'
;MRTDVHSEKSLKPENYEVIEYIYTNAPPFMGSGEGFAAIMKEFRADMERIQKMLRERGAMIHGGWSSCDHCGAHYHHGVVLEHRPTKELITVGWICAEERFEISNLAWQRKRMEKVMKQIRHRRGRFAKLRTFAKENREAVRLLSKHRDNSFLGSLRDQLMARGTLSERQLECIPKAAERQAKWDTEKAKQEAEPKNPAPEGRVEIEGEIVHVKLQESQYGDTFKMLVKCDGFRVWSTVPSSLEGEVKGRRVKFTATLTRSDKDESFAFAKRPAKAEFTAEAA
;
A
#
# COMPACT_ATOMS: atom_id res chain seq x y z
N MET A 1 -34.03 -42.50 -1.33
CA MET A 1 -34.40 -41.96 -2.66
C MET A 1 -35.79 -41.34 -2.53
N ARG A 2 -36.00 -40.09 -2.96
CA ARG A 2 -37.30 -39.41 -2.81
C ARG A 2 -38.36 -40.04 -3.70
N THR A 3 -39.62 -39.92 -3.30
CA THR A 3 -40.80 -40.43 -4.04
C THR A 3 -41.76 -39.31 -4.45
N ASP A 4 -41.40 -38.06 -4.21
CA ASP A 4 -42.21 -36.87 -4.50
C ASP A 4 -41.90 -36.28 -5.89
N VAL A 5 -42.43 -35.08 -6.15
CA VAL A 5 -42.27 -34.34 -7.42
C VAL A 5 -40.82 -33.93 -7.73
N HIS A 6 -39.91 -34.06 -6.76
CA HIS A 6 -38.49 -33.77 -6.90
C HIS A 6 -37.64 -35.03 -7.19
N SER A 7 -38.27 -36.21 -7.16
CA SER A 7 -37.63 -37.48 -7.49
C SER A 7 -37.28 -37.59 -8.97
N GLU A 8 -36.26 -38.40 -9.30
CA GLU A 8 -35.79 -38.63 -10.67
C GLU A 8 -36.89 -39.06 -11.64
N LYS A 9 -37.87 -39.83 -11.18
CA LYS A 9 -38.96 -40.33 -12.02
C LYS A 9 -40.06 -39.30 -12.30
N SER A 10 -40.19 -38.29 -11.44
CA SER A 10 -41.29 -37.32 -11.48
C SER A 10 -40.82 -35.89 -11.80
N LEU A 11 -39.52 -35.71 -12.03
CA LEU A 11 -38.90 -34.42 -12.25
C LEU A 11 -39.34 -33.80 -13.59
N LYS A 12 -39.77 -32.55 -13.52
CA LYS A 12 -40.07 -31.69 -14.69
C LYS A 12 -39.21 -30.43 -14.61
N PRO A 13 -38.06 -30.36 -15.30
CA PRO A 13 -37.09 -29.27 -15.18
C PRO A 13 -37.69 -27.87 -15.37
N GLU A 14 -38.64 -27.74 -16.29
CA GLU A 14 -39.33 -26.49 -16.62
C GLU A 14 -40.12 -25.88 -15.44
N ASN A 15 -40.43 -26.69 -14.42
CA ASN A 15 -41.12 -26.24 -13.22
C ASN A 15 -40.18 -25.59 -12.20
N TYR A 16 -38.87 -25.50 -12.45
CA TYR A 16 -37.91 -24.99 -11.47
C TYR A 16 -37.33 -23.63 -11.88
N GLU A 17 -37.10 -22.78 -10.87
CA GLU A 17 -36.46 -21.48 -11.02
C GLU A 17 -35.29 -21.35 -10.04
N VAL A 18 -34.17 -20.80 -10.50
CA VAL A 18 -33.02 -20.51 -9.64
C VAL A 18 -33.34 -19.31 -8.76
N ILE A 19 -33.32 -19.52 -7.44
CA ILE A 19 -33.49 -18.44 -6.46
C ILE A 19 -32.13 -17.92 -6.00
N GLU A 20 -31.19 -18.83 -5.72
CA GLU A 20 -29.91 -18.46 -5.13
C GLU A 20 -28.83 -19.52 -5.39
N TYR A 21 -27.56 -19.10 -5.41
CA TYR A 21 -26.42 -20.01 -5.45
C TYR A 21 -25.82 -20.16 -4.06
N ILE A 22 -25.55 -21.40 -3.65
CA ILE A 22 -25.10 -21.69 -2.28
C ILE A 22 -23.75 -22.37 -2.26
N TYR A 23 -22.98 -22.02 -1.24
CA TYR A 23 -21.73 -22.66 -0.88
C TYR A 23 -21.90 -23.19 0.53
N THR A 24 -21.62 -24.47 0.73
CA THR A 24 -22.12 -25.21 1.91
C THR A 24 -21.01 -25.64 2.84
N ASN A 25 -19.77 -25.56 2.35
CA ASN A 25 -18.60 -25.91 3.12
C ASN A 25 -17.73 -24.68 3.33
N ALA A 26 -17.16 -24.54 4.53
CA ALA A 26 -15.94 -23.78 4.64
C ALA A 26 -14.91 -24.42 3.68
N PRO A 27 -14.13 -23.66 2.91
CA PRO A 27 -13.21 -24.25 1.95
C PRO A 27 -12.32 -25.30 2.63
N PRO A 28 -12.27 -26.56 2.12
CA PRO A 28 -11.68 -27.71 2.83
C PRO A 28 -10.18 -27.57 3.15
N PHE A 29 -9.52 -26.52 2.67
CA PHE A 29 -8.11 -26.23 2.89
C PHE A 29 -7.85 -25.17 3.97
N MET A 30 -8.84 -24.85 4.81
CA MET A 30 -8.71 -23.79 5.80
C MET A 30 -8.37 -24.30 7.21
N GLY A 31 -7.07 -24.39 7.53
CA GLY A 31 -6.61 -24.50 8.91
C GLY A 31 -7.05 -23.32 9.79
N SER A 32 -7.05 -23.52 11.11
CA SER A 32 -7.61 -22.73 12.23
C SER A 32 -6.98 -21.35 12.51
N GLY A 33 -6.77 -20.51 11.50
CA GLY A 33 -6.20 -19.15 11.66
C GLY A 33 -7.24 -18.01 11.71
N GLU A 34 -6.82 -16.79 12.05
CA GLU A 34 -7.68 -15.57 12.07
C GLU A 34 -8.43 -15.30 10.75
N GLY A 35 -7.82 -15.68 9.62
CA GLY A 35 -8.49 -15.62 8.31
C GLY A 35 -9.68 -16.56 8.18
N PHE A 36 -9.72 -17.66 8.94
CA PHE A 36 -10.87 -18.56 9.02
C PHE A 36 -12.04 -17.87 9.74
N ALA A 37 -11.79 -17.12 10.82
CA ALA A 37 -12.85 -16.44 11.56
C ALA A 37 -13.57 -15.38 10.72
N ALA A 38 -12.82 -14.57 9.94
CA ALA A 38 -13.40 -13.56 9.06
C ALA A 38 -14.22 -14.18 7.92
N ILE A 39 -13.71 -15.23 7.27
CA ILE A 39 -14.41 -15.93 6.19
C ILE A 39 -15.63 -16.68 6.74
N MET A 40 -15.52 -17.31 7.92
CA MET A 40 -16.66 -17.94 8.58
C MET A 40 -17.71 -16.93 9.01
N LYS A 41 -17.31 -15.69 9.34
CA LYS A 41 -18.26 -14.61 9.63
C LYS A 41 -19.05 -14.22 8.38
N GLU A 42 -18.38 -14.01 7.24
CA GLU A 42 -19.03 -13.73 5.96
C GLU A 42 -19.92 -14.90 5.52
N PHE A 43 -19.40 -16.13 5.60
CA PHE A 43 -20.14 -17.35 5.31
C PHE A 43 -21.37 -17.50 6.18
N ARG A 44 -21.25 -17.32 7.50
CA ARG A 44 -22.41 -17.37 8.42
C ARG A 44 -23.44 -16.30 8.07
N ALA A 45 -22.99 -15.07 7.76
CA ALA A 45 -23.90 -14.00 7.37
C ALA A 45 -24.65 -14.33 6.08
N ASP A 46 -23.99 -14.91 5.08
CA ASP A 46 -24.66 -15.37 3.86
C ASP A 46 -25.62 -16.52 4.13
N MET A 47 -25.23 -17.51 4.93
CA MET A 47 -26.10 -18.61 5.32
C MET A 47 -27.31 -18.13 6.13
N GLU A 48 -27.14 -17.16 7.03
CA GLU A 48 -28.23 -16.52 7.77
C GLU A 48 -29.15 -15.74 6.84
N ARG A 49 -28.61 -15.01 5.85
CA ARG A 49 -29.39 -14.32 4.82
C ARG A 49 -30.25 -15.28 4.02
N ILE A 50 -29.67 -16.38 3.55
CA ILE A 50 -30.40 -17.38 2.77
C ILE A 50 -31.44 -18.07 3.66
N GLN A 51 -31.07 -18.49 4.88
CA GLN A 51 -32.03 -19.05 5.85
C GLN A 51 -33.20 -18.10 6.13
N LYS A 52 -32.94 -16.80 6.28
CA LYS A 52 -33.97 -15.80 6.50
C LYS A 52 -34.91 -15.72 5.29
N MET A 53 -34.37 -15.63 4.08
CA MET A 53 -35.14 -15.61 2.84
C MET A 53 -36.01 -16.86 2.67
N LEU A 54 -35.49 -18.04 3.02
CA LEU A 54 -36.26 -19.29 3.00
C LEU A 54 -37.40 -19.29 4.02
N ARG A 55 -37.13 -18.83 5.27
CA ARG A 55 -38.15 -18.72 6.32
C ARG A 55 -39.27 -17.75 5.95
N GLU A 56 -38.94 -16.60 5.36
CA GLU A 56 -39.93 -15.62 4.91
C GLU A 56 -40.83 -16.17 3.79
N ARG A 57 -40.33 -17.13 3.01
CA ARG A 57 -41.11 -17.83 1.98
C ARG A 57 -41.87 -19.05 2.50
N GLY A 58 -41.79 -19.34 3.81
CA GLY A 58 -42.43 -20.53 4.40
C GLY A 58 -41.81 -21.86 3.95
N ALA A 59 -40.60 -21.82 3.40
CA ALA A 59 -39.94 -22.98 2.82
C ALA A 59 -38.90 -23.59 3.80
N MET A 60 -38.77 -24.92 3.76
CA MET A 60 -37.76 -25.67 4.51
C MET A 60 -36.81 -26.38 3.57
N ILE A 61 -35.51 -26.35 3.88
CA ILE A 61 -34.52 -27.19 3.21
C ILE A 61 -34.62 -28.60 3.76
N HIS A 62 -34.68 -29.57 2.85
CA HIS A 62 -34.64 -30.98 3.20
C HIS A 62 -33.16 -31.45 3.24
N GLY A 63 -32.82 -32.45 4.07
CA GLY A 63 -31.49 -33.10 4.04
C GLY A 63 -30.28 -32.27 4.50
N GLY A 64 -30.45 -30.99 4.81
CA GLY A 64 -29.40 -30.08 5.26
C GLY A 64 -28.65 -29.40 4.11
N TRP A 65 -27.89 -28.35 4.43
CA TRP A 65 -27.31 -27.46 3.42
C TRP A 65 -26.33 -28.13 2.46
N SER A 66 -25.69 -29.23 2.84
CA SER A 66 -24.62 -29.88 2.06
C SER A 66 -25.05 -31.18 1.36
N SER A 67 -26.34 -31.50 1.34
CA SER A 67 -26.87 -32.76 0.80
C SER A 67 -27.85 -32.46 -0.32
N CYS A 68 -27.67 -33.09 -1.48
CA CYS A 68 -28.55 -32.87 -2.64
C CYS A 68 -29.94 -33.42 -2.37
N ASP A 69 -30.96 -32.57 -2.44
CA ASP A 69 -32.35 -33.00 -2.28
C ASP A 69 -32.81 -33.93 -3.40
N HIS A 70 -32.18 -33.87 -4.56
CA HIS A 70 -32.53 -34.73 -5.68
C HIS A 70 -31.95 -36.15 -5.53
N CYS A 71 -30.62 -36.26 -5.36
CA CYS A 71 -29.92 -37.55 -5.38
C CYS A 71 -29.36 -38.00 -4.03
N GLY A 72 -29.38 -37.14 -3.00
CA GLY A 72 -28.81 -37.41 -1.67
C GLY A 72 -27.29 -37.25 -1.58
N ALA A 73 -26.58 -37.00 -2.68
CA ALA A 73 -25.13 -36.87 -2.67
C ALA A 73 -24.68 -35.60 -1.92
N HIS A 74 -23.57 -35.71 -1.20
CA HIS A 74 -22.95 -34.55 -0.56
C HIS A 74 -22.31 -33.62 -1.60
N TYR A 75 -22.50 -32.32 -1.47
CA TYR A 75 -21.88 -31.31 -2.34
C TYR A 75 -21.35 -30.12 -1.55
N HIS A 76 -20.36 -29.44 -2.13
CA HIS A 76 -19.84 -28.16 -1.61
C HIS A 76 -20.48 -26.94 -2.29
N HIS A 77 -20.92 -27.13 -3.54
CA HIS A 77 -21.51 -26.09 -4.37
C HIS A 77 -22.89 -26.54 -4.83
N GLY A 78 -23.90 -25.72 -4.57
CA GLY A 78 -25.28 -26.03 -4.91
C GLY A 78 -26.06 -24.80 -5.36
N VAL A 79 -27.33 -25.06 -5.62
CA VAL A 79 -28.32 -24.06 -6.03
C VAL A 79 -29.57 -24.29 -5.21
N VAL A 80 -30.20 -23.19 -4.78
CA VAL A 80 -31.57 -23.20 -4.26
C VAL A 80 -32.51 -23.02 -5.45
N LEU A 81 -33.38 -24.00 -5.67
CA LEU A 81 -34.39 -23.99 -6.72
C LEU A 81 -35.79 -23.88 -6.11
N GLU A 82 -36.65 -23.06 -6.70
CA GLU A 82 -38.10 -23.03 -6.40
C GLU A 82 -38.85 -23.87 -7.42
N HIS A 83 -39.64 -24.83 -6.94
CA HIS A 83 -40.62 -25.52 -7.76
C HIS A 83 -41.86 -24.62 -7.92
N ARG A 84 -42.03 -24.01 -9.10
CA ARG A 84 -43.08 -23.02 -9.39
C ARG A 84 -44.50 -23.48 -9.00
N PRO A 85 -44.92 -24.75 -9.25
CA PRO A 85 -46.27 -25.19 -8.92
C PRO A 85 -46.54 -25.33 -7.41
N THR A 86 -45.60 -25.90 -6.65
CA THR A 86 -45.81 -26.17 -5.20
C THR A 86 -45.23 -25.10 -4.30
N LYS A 87 -44.37 -24.22 -4.84
CA LYS A 87 -43.59 -23.21 -4.09
C LYS A 87 -42.60 -23.80 -3.10
N GLU A 88 -42.31 -25.09 -3.21
CA GLU A 88 -41.28 -25.74 -2.42
C GLU A 88 -39.88 -25.31 -2.90
N LEU A 89 -38.97 -25.12 -1.94
CA LEU A 89 -37.57 -24.84 -2.22
C LEU A 89 -36.75 -26.09 -1.95
N ILE A 90 -35.89 -26.45 -2.91
CA ILE A 90 -34.96 -27.55 -2.80
C ILE A 90 -33.53 -27.06 -3.00
N THR A 91 -32.59 -27.76 -2.36
CA THR A 91 -31.17 -27.53 -2.56
C THR A 91 -30.56 -28.68 -3.34
N VAL A 92 -29.93 -28.37 -4.47
CA VAL A 92 -29.33 -29.38 -5.34
C VAL A 92 -27.87 -29.05 -5.61
N GLY A 93 -27.04 -30.08 -5.66
CA GLY A 93 -25.65 -29.95 -6.08
C GLY A 93 -25.58 -29.51 -7.54
N TRP A 94 -24.51 -28.80 -7.93
CA TRP A 94 -24.37 -28.27 -9.29
C TRP A 94 -24.48 -29.31 -10.40
N ILE A 95 -24.00 -30.54 -10.18
CA ILE A 95 -24.11 -31.63 -11.16
C ILE A 95 -25.58 -31.93 -11.45
N CYS A 96 -26.40 -32.12 -10.40
CA CYS A 96 -27.83 -32.32 -10.60
C CYS A 96 -28.50 -31.09 -11.20
N ALA A 97 -28.14 -29.87 -10.75
CA ALA A 97 -28.70 -28.64 -11.31
C ALA A 97 -28.48 -28.52 -12.83
N GLU A 98 -27.30 -28.90 -13.31
CA GLU A 98 -26.92 -28.84 -14.72
C GLU A 98 -27.51 -30.00 -15.52
N GLU A 99 -27.31 -31.24 -15.06
CA GLU A 99 -27.65 -32.45 -15.82
C GLU A 99 -29.11 -32.87 -15.71
N ARG A 100 -29.80 -32.52 -14.61
CA ARG A 100 -31.17 -32.97 -14.32
C ARG A 100 -32.18 -31.85 -14.34
N PHE A 101 -31.80 -30.64 -13.93
CA PHE A 101 -32.70 -29.48 -13.89
C PHE A 101 -32.45 -28.51 -15.07
N GLU A 102 -31.52 -28.83 -15.97
CA GLU A 102 -31.22 -28.06 -17.18
C GLU A 102 -30.91 -26.56 -16.91
N ILE A 103 -30.39 -26.27 -15.72
CA ILE A 103 -30.09 -24.90 -15.31
C ILE A 103 -28.86 -24.40 -16.07
N SER A 104 -29.11 -23.52 -17.04
CA SER A 104 -28.06 -22.84 -17.80
C SER A 104 -27.32 -21.78 -16.96
N ASN A 105 -26.14 -21.34 -17.42
CA ASN A 105 -25.31 -20.28 -16.82
C ASN A 105 -24.56 -20.63 -15.50
N LEU A 106 -24.57 -21.90 -15.09
CA LEU A 106 -23.77 -22.38 -13.94
C LEU A 106 -22.25 -22.28 -14.18
N ALA A 107 -21.81 -22.39 -15.43
CA ALA A 107 -20.40 -22.27 -15.82
C ALA A 107 -19.79 -20.89 -15.51
N TRP A 108 -20.56 -19.81 -15.68
CA TRP A 108 -20.10 -18.46 -15.36
C TRP A 108 -19.95 -18.25 -13.85
N GLN A 109 -20.95 -18.71 -13.07
CA GLN A 109 -20.90 -18.67 -11.61
C GLN A 109 -19.72 -19.50 -11.08
N ARG A 110 -19.47 -20.68 -11.66
CA ARG A 110 -18.29 -21.52 -11.35
C ARG A 110 -16.98 -20.74 -11.54
N LYS A 111 -16.77 -20.13 -12.72
CA LYS A 111 -15.57 -19.33 -13.01
C LYS A 111 -15.42 -18.13 -12.07
N ARG A 112 -16.51 -17.43 -11.77
CA ARG A 112 -16.52 -16.31 -10.82
C ARG A 112 -16.05 -16.78 -9.43
N MET A 113 -16.58 -17.90 -8.96
CA MET A 113 -16.24 -18.46 -7.66
C MET A 113 -14.80 -18.98 -7.60
N GLU A 114 -14.33 -19.69 -8.62
CA GLU A 114 -12.93 -20.12 -8.74
C GLU A 114 -11.96 -18.93 -8.64
N LYS A 115 -12.30 -17.79 -9.25
CA LYS A 115 -11.51 -16.55 -9.17
C LYS A 115 -11.46 -16.00 -7.74
N VAL A 116 -12.59 -15.92 -7.04
CA VAL A 116 -12.67 -15.49 -5.64
C VAL A 116 -11.83 -16.41 -4.75
N MET A 117 -11.96 -17.72 -4.92
CA MET A 117 -11.22 -18.72 -4.14
C MET A 117 -9.71 -18.65 -4.38
N LYS A 118 -9.30 -18.44 -5.64
CA LYS A 118 -7.89 -18.21 -6.00
C LYS A 118 -7.34 -16.96 -5.31
N GLN A 119 -8.11 -15.87 -5.28
CA GLN A 119 -7.73 -14.64 -4.58
C GLN A 119 -7.61 -14.84 -3.07
N ILE A 120 -8.56 -15.53 -2.44
CA ILE A 120 -8.52 -15.86 -1.01
C ILE A 120 -7.27 -16.71 -0.70
N ARG A 121 -7.00 -17.75 -1.49
CA ARG A 121 -5.82 -18.61 -1.33
C ARG A 121 -4.52 -17.80 -1.47
N HIS A 122 -4.44 -16.93 -2.47
CA HIS A 122 -3.29 -16.07 -2.68
C HIS A 122 -3.08 -15.11 -1.50
N ARG A 123 -4.14 -14.44 -1.03
CA ARG A 123 -4.08 -13.55 0.15
C ARG A 123 -3.61 -14.31 1.39
N ARG A 124 -4.16 -15.50 1.67
CA ARG A 124 -3.78 -16.32 2.83
C ARG A 124 -2.31 -16.76 2.75
N GLY A 125 -1.88 -17.30 1.61
CA GLY A 125 -0.49 -17.71 1.40
C GLY A 125 0.47 -16.55 1.62
N ARG A 126 0.12 -15.36 1.12
CA ARG A 126 0.87 -14.13 1.34
C ARG A 126 0.91 -13.70 2.81
N PHE A 127 -0.22 -13.70 3.52
CA PHE A 127 -0.27 -13.34 4.94
C PHE A 127 0.49 -14.32 5.83
N ALA A 128 0.40 -15.62 5.53
CA ALA A 128 1.18 -16.64 6.22
C ALA A 128 2.69 -16.39 6.04
N LYS A 129 3.13 -16.15 4.79
CA LYS A 129 4.52 -15.77 4.48
C LYS A 129 4.94 -14.51 5.24
N LEU A 130 4.11 -13.46 5.20
CA LEU A 130 4.38 -12.20 5.89
C LEU A 130 4.55 -12.39 7.40
N ARG A 131 3.69 -13.20 8.03
CA ARG A 131 3.75 -13.49 9.46
C ARG A 131 5.03 -14.24 9.83
N THR A 132 5.39 -15.26 9.06
CA THR A 132 6.64 -16.01 9.24
C THR A 132 7.84 -15.08 9.05
N PHE A 133 7.88 -14.35 7.95
CA PHE A 133 8.94 -13.39 7.64
C PHE A 133 9.11 -12.35 8.76
N ALA A 134 8.02 -11.77 9.26
CA ALA A 134 8.06 -10.77 10.32
C ALA A 134 8.56 -11.34 11.66
N LYS A 135 8.27 -12.62 11.94
CA LYS A 135 8.78 -13.30 13.12
C LYS A 135 10.29 -13.53 13.05
N GLU A 136 10.79 -13.91 11.87
CA GLU A 136 12.20 -14.23 11.61
C GLU A 136 13.06 -12.99 11.39
N ASN A 137 12.51 -11.93 10.79
CA ASN A 137 13.23 -10.74 10.35
C ASN A 137 12.74 -9.50 11.10
N ARG A 138 12.59 -9.60 12.43
CA ARG A 138 12.03 -8.53 13.28
C ARG A 138 12.72 -7.19 13.10
N GLU A 139 14.05 -7.21 13.00
CA GLU A 139 14.84 -5.99 12.86
C GLU A 139 14.59 -5.31 11.52
N ALA A 140 14.54 -6.07 10.42
CA ALA A 140 14.22 -5.53 9.10
C ALA A 140 12.82 -4.88 9.11
N VAL A 141 11.82 -5.52 9.71
CA VAL A 141 10.46 -4.96 9.85
C VAL A 141 10.45 -3.69 10.70
N ARG A 142 11.23 -3.65 11.78
CA ARG A 142 11.39 -2.46 12.63
C ARG A 142 11.97 -1.29 11.84
N LEU A 143 13.05 -1.50 11.09
CA LEU A 143 13.71 -0.46 10.29
C LEU A 143 12.79 0.07 9.17
N LEU A 144 12.11 -0.82 8.45
CA LEU A 144 11.11 -0.45 7.43
C LEU A 144 9.95 0.37 8.01
N SER A 145 9.59 0.11 9.27
CA SER A 145 8.51 0.83 9.96
C SER A 145 8.95 2.19 10.50
N LYS A 146 10.23 2.32 10.91
CA LYS A 146 10.82 3.54 11.46
C LYS A 146 11.05 4.60 10.38
N HIS A 147 11.56 4.22 9.22
CA HIS A 147 11.93 5.15 8.16
C HIS A 147 10.87 5.22 7.06
N ARG A 148 9.66 5.69 7.41
CA ARG A 148 8.52 5.69 6.48
C ARG A 148 8.67 6.63 5.29
N ASP A 149 9.43 7.70 5.48
CA ASP A 149 9.62 8.78 4.50
C ASP A 149 10.74 8.48 3.50
N ASN A 150 11.50 7.40 3.74
CA ASN A 150 12.52 6.96 2.78
C ASN A 150 11.87 6.18 1.64
N SER A 151 12.02 6.66 0.40
CA SER A 151 11.40 6.06 -0.79
C SER A 151 11.87 4.64 -1.08
N PHE A 152 13.16 4.35 -0.90
CA PHE A 152 13.73 3.02 -1.12
C PHE A 152 13.17 2.01 -0.10
N LEU A 153 13.22 2.33 1.20
CA LEU A 153 12.65 1.49 2.25
C LEU A 153 11.13 1.36 2.12
N GLY A 154 10.44 2.43 1.68
CA GLY A 154 9.03 2.38 1.30
C GLY A 154 8.76 1.34 0.22
N SER A 155 9.56 1.30 -0.84
CA SER A 155 9.42 0.30 -1.91
C SER A 155 9.61 -1.14 -1.42
N LEU A 156 10.52 -1.38 -0.48
CA LEU A 156 10.72 -2.69 0.13
C LEU A 156 9.55 -3.08 1.03
N ARG A 157 9.00 -2.14 1.79
CA ARG A 157 7.77 -2.36 2.57
C ARG A 157 6.60 -2.75 1.66
N ASP A 158 6.43 -2.07 0.53
CA ASP A 158 5.33 -2.37 -0.40
C ASP A 158 5.50 -3.76 -1.04
N GLN A 159 6.73 -4.13 -1.39
CA GLN A 159 7.05 -5.49 -1.86
C GLN A 159 6.76 -6.54 -0.80
N LEU A 160 7.14 -6.28 0.45
CA LEU A 160 6.85 -7.17 1.58
C LEU A 160 5.33 -7.35 1.77
N MET A 161 4.55 -6.27 1.67
CA MET A 161 3.09 -6.34 1.75
C MET A 161 2.45 -7.04 0.54
N ALA A 162 3.05 -6.92 -0.63
CA ALA A 162 2.56 -7.52 -1.87
C ALA A 162 2.86 -9.02 -1.98
N ARG A 163 4.05 -9.46 -1.55
CA ARG A 163 4.56 -10.83 -1.75
C ARG A 163 4.66 -11.65 -0.48
N GLY A 164 4.73 -10.99 0.68
CA GLY A 164 4.88 -11.62 2.00
C GLY A 164 6.33 -11.96 2.37
N THR A 165 7.30 -11.69 1.50
CA THR A 165 8.74 -11.97 1.74
C THR A 165 9.60 -10.94 1.02
N LEU A 166 10.88 -10.86 1.41
CA LEU A 166 11.95 -10.16 0.70
C LEU A 166 13.09 -11.14 0.39
N SER A 167 13.92 -10.81 -0.60
CA SER A 167 15.13 -11.59 -0.88
C SER A 167 16.22 -11.34 0.16
N GLU A 168 17.17 -12.27 0.28
CA GLU A 168 18.32 -12.12 1.19
C GLU A 168 19.11 -10.85 0.89
N ARG A 169 19.38 -10.55 -0.38
CA ARG A 169 20.04 -9.30 -0.79
C ARG A 169 19.26 -8.05 -0.34
N GLN A 170 17.93 -8.10 -0.39
CA GLN A 170 17.12 -6.98 0.10
C GLN A 170 17.21 -6.84 1.62
N LEU A 171 17.23 -7.96 2.36
CA LEU A 171 17.44 -7.96 3.82
C LEU A 171 18.79 -7.34 4.18
N GLU A 172 19.86 -7.68 3.47
CA GLU A 172 21.20 -7.10 3.67
C GLU A 172 21.28 -5.60 3.38
N CYS A 173 20.48 -5.10 2.44
CA CYS A 173 20.44 -3.67 2.10
C CYS A 173 19.70 -2.81 3.12
N ILE A 174 18.73 -3.37 3.86
CA ILE A 174 17.86 -2.59 4.77
C ILE A 174 18.65 -1.85 5.85
N PRO A 175 19.58 -2.49 6.61
CA PRO A 175 20.34 -1.78 7.64
C PRO A 175 21.16 -0.62 7.08
N LYS A 176 21.86 -0.84 5.96
CA LYS A 176 22.70 0.18 5.31
C LYS A 176 21.89 1.39 4.87
N ALA A 177 20.70 1.15 4.30
CA ALA A 177 19.80 2.22 3.90
C ALA A 177 19.22 2.99 5.11
N ALA A 178 18.87 2.28 6.19
CA ALA A 178 18.38 2.90 7.41
C ALA A 178 19.45 3.75 8.11
N GLU A 179 20.69 3.29 8.17
CA GLU A 179 21.82 4.07 8.70
C GLU A 179 22.06 5.34 7.90
N ARG A 180 22.07 5.24 6.57
CA ARG A 180 22.19 6.41 5.69
C ARG A 180 21.06 7.41 5.92
N GLN A 181 19.83 6.91 6.09
CA GLN A 181 18.68 7.76 6.40
C GLN A 181 18.84 8.45 7.76
N ALA A 182 19.24 7.72 8.81
CA ALA A 182 19.43 8.29 10.13
C ALA A 182 20.52 9.38 10.16
N LYS A 183 21.61 9.20 9.39
CA LYS A 183 22.64 10.23 9.23
C LYS A 183 22.07 11.49 8.59
N TRP A 184 21.33 11.34 7.49
CA TRP A 184 20.69 12.46 6.80
C TRP A 184 19.64 13.15 7.69
N ASP A 185 18.81 12.40 8.42
CA ASP A 185 17.82 12.95 9.35
C ASP A 185 18.51 13.78 10.45
N THR A 186 19.64 13.30 10.97
CA THR A 186 20.44 14.01 11.98
C THR A 186 21.06 15.28 11.42
N GLU A 187 21.66 15.22 10.23
CA GLU A 187 22.23 16.39 9.55
C GLU A 187 21.16 17.43 9.24
N LYS A 188 20.00 16.98 8.75
CA LYS A 188 18.86 17.85 8.48
C LYS A 188 18.32 18.49 9.75
N ALA A 189 18.15 17.73 10.83
CA ALA A 189 17.72 18.27 12.11
C ALA A 189 18.71 19.29 12.68
N LYS A 190 20.02 19.06 12.54
CA LYS A 190 21.05 20.06 12.89
C LYS A 190 20.91 21.33 12.07
N GLN A 191 20.71 21.21 10.76
CA GLN A 191 20.50 22.36 9.87
C GLN A 191 19.20 23.12 10.16
N GLU A 192 18.16 22.43 10.64
CA GLU A 192 16.88 23.05 11.00
C GLU A 192 16.89 23.68 12.40
N ALA A 193 17.71 23.16 13.31
CA ALA A 193 17.88 23.69 14.67
C ALA A 193 18.81 24.93 14.74
N GLU A 194 19.53 25.24 13.66
CA GLU A 194 20.29 26.49 13.58
C GLU A 194 19.36 27.70 13.72
N PRO A 195 19.74 28.71 14.52
CA PRO A 195 18.90 29.88 14.76
C PRO A 195 18.54 30.54 13.43
N LYS A 196 17.25 30.73 13.18
CA LYS A 196 16.75 31.44 11.99
C LYS A 196 16.56 32.89 12.34
N ASN A 197 17.62 33.67 12.23
CA ASN A 197 17.56 35.12 12.33
C ASN A 197 17.03 35.69 11.00
N PRO A 198 16.18 36.72 11.04
CA PRO A 198 15.72 37.37 9.82
C PRO A 198 16.93 37.96 9.08
N ALA A 199 17.04 37.66 7.79
CA ALA A 199 18.11 38.16 6.96
C ALA A 199 18.00 39.69 6.83
N PRO A 200 19.11 40.44 6.98
CA PRO A 200 19.09 41.89 6.85
C PRO A 200 18.72 42.32 5.43
N GLU A 201 18.08 43.48 5.30
CA GLU A 201 17.72 44.08 4.02
C GLU A 201 18.61 45.31 3.72
N GLY A 202 18.89 45.54 2.44
CA GLY A 202 19.69 46.68 2.00
C GLY A 202 21.16 46.33 1.82
N ARG A 203 22.02 47.36 1.75
CA ARG A 203 23.46 47.19 1.47
C ARG A 203 24.21 46.93 2.77
N VAL A 204 24.69 45.71 2.93
CA VAL A 204 25.40 45.25 4.14
C VAL A 204 26.66 44.49 3.80
N GLU A 205 27.59 44.46 4.77
CA GLU A 205 28.75 43.59 4.74
C GLU A 205 28.35 42.22 5.31
N ILE A 206 28.71 41.15 4.60
CA ILE A 206 28.30 39.78 4.86
C ILE A 206 29.56 38.97 5.10
N GLU A 207 29.57 38.21 6.18
CA GLU A 207 30.64 37.28 6.52
C GLU A 207 30.04 35.89 6.78
N GLY A 208 30.59 34.87 6.14
CA GLY A 208 30.05 33.51 6.28
C GLY A 208 30.83 32.45 5.50
N GLU A 209 30.40 31.20 5.63
CA GLU A 209 31.02 30.04 4.98
C GLU A 209 30.28 29.66 3.69
N ILE A 210 31.03 29.37 2.62
CA ILE A 210 30.43 28.94 1.35
C ILE A 210 30.06 27.45 1.42
N VAL A 211 28.77 27.16 1.63
CA VAL A 211 28.25 25.78 1.79
C VAL A 211 27.92 25.09 0.47
N HIS A 212 27.56 25.86 -0.57
CA HIS A 212 27.21 25.29 -1.87
C HIS A 212 27.66 26.21 -2.99
N VAL A 213 28.20 25.63 -4.07
CA VAL A 213 28.54 26.33 -5.30
C VAL A 213 27.89 25.58 -6.46
N LYS A 214 27.25 26.32 -7.35
CA LYS A 214 26.57 25.77 -8.53
C LYS A 214 26.84 26.65 -9.74
N LEU A 215 27.15 26.03 -10.87
CA LEU A 215 27.13 26.69 -12.18
C LEU A 215 25.67 26.89 -12.60
N GLN A 216 25.29 28.13 -12.88
CA GLN A 216 23.97 28.48 -13.39
C GLN A 216 24.12 29.10 -14.77
N GLU A 217 23.62 28.40 -15.78
CA GLU A 217 23.54 28.90 -17.14
C GLU A 217 22.47 30.00 -17.22
N SER A 218 22.78 31.08 -17.93
CA SER A 218 21.85 32.16 -18.21
C SER A 218 21.92 32.53 -19.68
N GLN A 219 20.92 33.28 -20.17
CA GLN A 219 20.91 33.79 -21.54
C GLN A 219 22.10 34.73 -21.87
N TYR A 220 22.88 35.14 -20.86
CA TYR A 220 24.07 35.98 -21.00
C TYR A 220 25.38 35.22 -20.70
N GLY A 221 25.32 33.89 -20.62
CA GLY A 221 26.44 33.02 -20.31
C GLY A 221 26.36 32.38 -18.92
N ASP A 222 27.41 31.62 -18.58
CA ASP A 222 27.45 30.84 -17.36
C ASP A 222 27.93 31.67 -16.18
N THR A 223 27.27 31.53 -15.04
CA THR A 223 27.65 32.25 -13.81
C THR A 223 27.67 31.31 -12.62
N PHE A 224 28.76 31.31 -11.86
CA PHE A 224 28.82 30.59 -10.59
C PHE A 224 27.98 31.31 -9.53
N LYS A 225 27.10 30.55 -8.88
CA LYS A 225 26.34 30.96 -7.71
C LYS A 225 26.87 30.26 -6.48
N MET A 226 26.82 30.95 -5.35
CA MET A 226 27.20 30.43 -4.06
C MET A 226 26.09 30.65 -3.03
N LEU A 227 25.91 29.65 -2.16
CA LEU A 227 25.15 29.77 -0.93
C LEU A 227 26.15 30.01 0.21
N VAL A 228 26.01 31.15 0.88
CA VAL A 228 26.84 31.55 2.02
C VAL A 228 26.01 31.39 3.28
N LYS A 229 26.51 30.60 4.23
CA LYS A 229 25.94 30.43 5.56
C LYS A 229 26.53 31.47 6.49
N CYS A 230 25.69 32.38 6.94
CA CYS A 230 26.05 33.43 7.90
C CYS A 230 25.55 33.01 9.30
N ASP A 231 25.78 33.86 10.30
CA ASP A 231 25.27 33.62 11.65
C ASP A 231 23.75 33.83 11.72
N GLY A 232 23.03 32.73 11.53
CA GLY A 232 21.58 32.65 11.65
C GLY A 232 20.76 32.93 10.37
N PHE A 233 21.40 33.20 9.23
CA PHE A 233 20.71 33.34 7.95
C PHE A 233 21.58 32.85 6.79
N ARG A 234 20.96 32.62 5.62
CA ARG A 234 21.63 32.14 4.41
C ARG A 234 21.48 33.15 3.27
N VAL A 235 22.55 33.32 2.50
CA VAL A 235 22.60 34.27 1.40
C VAL A 235 22.94 33.56 0.10
N TRP A 236 22.09 33.73 -0.92
CA TRP A 236 22.39 33.31 -2.29
C TRP A 236 23.02 34.45 -3.07
N SER A 237 24.28 34.31 -3.45
CA SER A 237 25.04 35.32 -4.18
C SER A 237 25.64 34.77 -5.47
N THR A 238 25.96 35.65 -6.41
CA THR A 238 26.94 35.33 -7.45
C THR A 238 28.33 35.24 -6.83
N VAL A 239 29.15 34.29 -7.29
CA VAL A 239 30.58 34.24 -6.93
C VAL A 239 31.29 35.41 -7.62
N PRO A 240 31.86 36.36 -6.87
CA PRO A 240 32.63 37.47 -7.44
C PRO A 240 33.86 36.92 -8.19
N SER A 241 34.20 37.53 -9.32
CA SER A 241 35.37 37.14 -10.11
C SER A 241 36.69 37.29 -9.35
N SER A 242 36.71 38.08 -8.26
CA SER A 242 37.87 38.24 -7.38
C SER A 242 38.16 37.00 -6.52
N LEU A 243 37.22 36.06 -6.42
CA LEU A 243 37.40 34.80 -5.72
C LEU A 243 37.78 33.71 -6.73
N GLU A 244 39.09 33.48 -6.88
CA GLU A 244 39.61 32.42 -7.76
C GLU A 244 39.71 31.07 -7.02
N GLY A 245 39.56 29.97 -7.76
CA GLY A 245 39.83 28.61 -7.29
C GLY A 245 38.69 27.89 -6.57
N GLU A 246 39.03 26.90 -5.76
CA GLU A 246 38.06 26.12 -4.97
C GLU A 246 37.56 26.94 -3.78
N VAL A 247 36.35 27.49 -3.92
CA VAL A 247 35.78 28.41 -2.92
C VAL A 247 34.87 27.72 -1.91
N LYS A 248 34.45 26.47 -2.17
CA LYS A 248 33.54 25.72 -1.28
C LYS A 248 34.23 25.39 0.05
N GLY A 249 33.52 25.60 1.16
CA GLY A 249 34.03 25.38 2.52
C GLY A 249 34.89 26.52 3.08
N ARG A 250 35.19 27.55 2.27
CA ARG A 250 35.96 28.71 2.74
C ARG A 250 35.05 29.78 3.34
N ARG A 251 35.56 30.51 4.33
CA ARG A 251 34.93 31.74 4.81
C ARG A 251 35.22 32.91 3.88
N VAL A 252 34.18 33.67 3.58
CA VAL A 252 34.21 34.83 2.70
C VAL A 252 33.59 36.03 3.40
N LYS A 253 34.17 37.20 3.15
CA LYS A 253 33.61 38.50 3.53
C LYS A 253 33.37 39.32 2.26
N PHE A 254 32.16 39.87 2.08
CA PHE A 254 31.83 40.71 0.93
C PHE A 254 30.68 41.68 1.23
N THR A 255 30.63 42.80 0.51
CA THR A 255 29.50 43.74 0.58
C THR A 255 28.51 43.43 -0.53
N ALA A 256 27.22 43.28 -0.21
CA ALA A 256 26.17 43.13 -1.22
C ALA A 256 24.87 43.82 -0.80
N THR A 257 23.97 44.03 -1.77
CA THR A 257 22.60 44.44 -1.48
C THR A 257 21.75 43.19 -1.28
N LEU A 258 21.22 42.99 -0.08
CA LEU A 258 20.36 41.88 0.27
C LEU A 258 18.89 42.20 0.02
N THR A 259 18.21 41.27 -0.62
CA THR A 259 16.74 41.22 -0.71
C THR A 259 16.29 39.94 -0.02
N ARG A 260 15.57 40.09 1.09
CA ARG A 260 15.01 38.96 1.84
C ARG A 260 14.01 38.19 0.99
N SER A 261 13.91 36.88 1.23
CA SER A 261 12.97 36.00 0.53
C SER A 261 11.58 36.08 1.14
N ASP A 262 10.56 36.15 0.28
CA ASP A 262 9.15 36.14 0.71
C ASP A 262 8.71 34.81 1.34
N LYS A 263 9.49 33.72 1.14
CA LYS A 263 9.15 32.36 1.58
C LYS A 263 9.95 31.89 2.80
N ASP A 264 11.06 32.55 3.11
CA ASP A 264 11.94 32.19 4.22
C ASP A 264 12.63 33.47 4.72
N GLU A 265 12.21 33.96 5.88
CA GLU A 265 12.75 35.19 6.46
C GLU A 265 14.24 35.08 6.77
N SER A 266 14.77 33.86 6.96
CA SER A 266 16.18 33.58 7.19
C SER A 266 16.99 33.40 5.90
N PHE A 267 16.40 33.71 4.74
CA PHE A 267 17.05 33.62 3.45
C PHE A 267 17.04 34.96 2.72
N ALA A 268 18.17 35.34 2.13
CA ALA A 268 18.28 36.52 1.29
C ALA A 268 19.00 36.27 -0.03
N PHE A 269 18.64 37.04 -1.04
CA PHE A 269 19.32 37.11 -2.33
C PHE A 269 20.27 38.31 -2.33
N ALA A 270 21.56 38.07 -2.52
CA ALA A 270 22.55 39.11 -2.69
C ALA A 270 22.66 39.55 -4.14
N LYS A 271 22.59 40.86 -4.35
CA LYS A 271 22.85 41.52 -5.63
C LYS A 271 24.12 42.37 -5.54
N ARG A 272 24.89 42.35 -6.64
CA ARG A 272 26.12 43.14 -6.83
C ARG A 272 27.13 42.95 -5.67
N PRO A 273 27.59 41.71 -5.43
CA PRO A 273 28.64 41.48 -4.45
C PRO A 273 29.92 42.20 -4.88
N ALA A 274 30.52 42.93 -3.95
CA ALA A 274 31.72 43.73 -4.14
C ALA A 274 32.66 43.60 -2.94
N LYS A 275 33.95 43.90 -3.13
CA LYS A 275 34.98 43.80 -2.09
C LYS A 275 35.01 42.41 -1.43
N ALA A 276 35.02 41.38 -2.25
CA ALA A 276 34.98 40.01 -1.77
C ALA A 276 36.38 39.48 -1.50
N GLU A 277 36.60 39.02 -0.27
CA GLU A 277 37.88 38.53 0.22
C GLU A 277 37.68 37.24 1.04
N PHE A 278 38.65 36.33 1.00
CA PHE A 278 38.68 35.20 1.92
C PHE A 278 39.22 35.68 3.27
N THR A 279 38.47 35.45 4.33
CA THR A 279 38.94 35.67 5.70
C THR A 279 39.70 34.43 6.18
N ALA A 280 40.88 34.63 6.77
CA ALA A 280 41.68 33.55 7.36
C ALA A 280 40.88 32.84 8.48
N GLU A 281 40.96 31.51 8.53
CA GLU A 281 40.31 30.71 9.57
C GLU A 281 40.80 31.11 10.97
N ALA A 282 39.86 31.20 11.91
CA ALA A 282 40.17 30.89 13.29
C ALA A 282 40.36 29.36 13.36
N ALA A 283 41.56 28.95 13.80
CA ALA A 283 41.96 27.56 14.05
C ALA A 283 41.03 26.82 15.01
#